data_AF-A0A9P7Y8E0-F1
#
_entry.id   AF-A0A9P7Y8E0-F1
#
_cell.length_a   1.000
_cell.length_b   1.000
_cell.length_c   1.000
_cell.angle_alpha   90.00
_cell.angle_beta   90.00
_cell.angle_gamma   90.00
#
_symmetry.space_group_name_H-M   'P 1'
#
loop_
_entity.id
_entity.type
_entity.pdbx_description
1 polymer ?
#
loop_
_entity_poly.entity_id
_entity_poly.type
_entity_poly.pdbx_seq_one_letter_code
_entity_poly.pdbx_strand_id
1 'polypeptide(L)'
;GSSRINSAQNGLLMSENLYTQFDQYLFSINPDDGYKIISFMPNWEGIDGRILDPICRHPNNPDRVSDDVLRWHFRQSVLANIRDAGEPVFETYFPGGTDMMATLRNEPYSKERFEMELEARLR
;
A
#
# COMPACT_ATOMS: atom_id res chain seq x y z
N GLY A 1 4.47 -9.56 20.45
CA GLY A 1 5.90 -9.38 20.11
C GLY A 1 6.24 -7.91 20.13
N SER A 2 7.49 -7.57 20.44
CA SER A 2 7.98 -6.19 20.58
C SER A 2 7.76 -5.31 19.34
N SER A 3 7.68 -5.88 18.13
CA SER A 3 7.48 -5.13 16.87
C SER A 3 6.02 -4.78 16.54
N ARG A 4 5.02 -5.38 17.20
CA ARG A 4 3.58 -5.27 16.85
C ARG A 4 3.22 -5.60 15.39
N ILE A 5 4.11 -6.20 14.60
CA ILE A 5 3.91 -6.49 13.17
C ILE A 5 2.69 -7.39 12.91
N ASN A 6 2.41 -8.31 13.84
CA ASN A 6 1.27 -9.24 13.81
C ASN A 6 0.06 -8.72 14.63
N SER A 7 0.00 -7.43 14.93
CA SER A 7 -1.17 -6.84 15.59
C SER A 7 -2.32 -6.71 14.61
N ALA A 8 -3.55 -7.00 15.06
CA ALA A 8 -4.77 -6.72 14.29
C ALA A 8 -4.85 -5.24 13.88
N GLN A 9 -4.29 -4.34 14.69
CA GLN A 9 -4.25 -2.89 14.43
C GLN A 9 -3.32 -2.50 13.26
N ASN A 10 -2.50 -3.44 12.77
CA ASN A 10 -1.60 -3.27 11.63
C ASN A 10 -2.17 -3.85 10.32
N GLY A 11 -3.45 -4.24 10.30
CA GLY A 11 -4.05 -4.90 9.14
C GLY A 11 -5.49 -4.47 8.89
N LEU A 12 -5.92 -4.66 7.64
CA LEU A 12 -7.30 -4.53 7.20
C LEU A 12 -7.63 -5.73 6.34
N LEU A 13 -8.81 -6.33 6.56
CA LEU A 13 -9.32 -7.38 5.69
C LEU A 13 -9.95 -6.75 4.45
N MET A 14 -9.49 -7.16 3.27
CA MET A 14 -9.96 -6.64 1.99
C MET A 14 -10.22 -7.78 0.99
N SER A 15 -10.99 -7.50 -0.06
CA SER A 15 -11.05 -8.39 -1.21
C SER A 15 -9.71 -8.41 -1.94
N GLU A 16 -9.42 -9.49 -2.66
CA GLU A 16 -8.14 -9.70 -3.35
C GLU A 16 -7.78 -8.56 -4.33
N ASN A 17 -8.76 -8.06 -5.09
CA ASN A 17 -8.55 -6.95 -6.02
C ASN A 17 -8.16 -5.65 -5.28
N LEU A 18 -8.82 -5.34 -4.16
CA LEU A 18 -8.52 -4.15 -3.37
C LEU A 18 -7.20 -4.30 -2.60
N TYR A 19 -6.89 -5.51 -2.15
CA TYR A 19 -5.62 -5.82 -1.50
C TYR A 19 -4.43 -5.47 -2.40
N THR A 20 -4.41 -5.95 -3.65
CA THR A 20 -3.33 -5.65 -4.61
C THR A 20 -3.19 -4.15 -4.85
N GLN A 21 -4.30 -3.44 -5.04
CA GLN A 21 -4.29 -2.00 -5.29
C GLN A 21 -3.84 -1.19 -4.05
N PHE A 22 -4.16 -1.66 -2.85
CA PHE A 22 -3.73 -1.03 -1.60
C PHE A 22 -2.22 -1.19 -1.39
N ASP A 23 -1.68 -2.40 -1.57
CA ASP A 23 -0.24 -2.69 -1.46
C ASP A 23 0.58 -1.93 -2.52
N GLN A 24 0.01 -1.70 -3.70
CA GLN A 24 0.61 -0.88 -4.77
C GLN A 24 0.40 0.63 -4.58
N TYR A 25 -0.19 1.05 -3.47
CA TYR A 25 -0.47 2.44 -3.14
C TYR A 25 -1.41 3.17 -4.12
N LEU A 26 -2.21 2.46 -4.91
CA LEU A 26 -3.12 3.05 -5.92
C LEU A 26 -4.34 3.73 -5.29
N PHE A 27 -4.64 3.41 -4.03
CA PHE A 27 -5.54 4.15 -3.18
C PHE A 27 -5.08 4.05 -1.73
N SER A 28 -5.64 4.91 -0.88
CA SER A 28 -5.32 4.92 0.54
C SER A 28 -6.48 5.46 1.38
N ILE A 29 -6.36 5.39 2.70
CA ILE A 29 -7.38 5.88 3.64
C ILE A 29 -6.76 7.00 4.47
N ASN A 30 -7.40 8.16 4.48
CA ASN A 30 -6.93 9.32 5.25
C ASN A 30 -7.63 9.38 6.63
N PRO A 31 -6.98 8.98 7.74
CA PRO A 31 -7.59 9.06 9.07
C PRO A 31 -7.82 10.51 9.53
N ASP A 32 -7.11 11.48 8.96
CA ASP A 32 -7.22 12.91 9.29
C ASP A 32 -8.33 13.63 8.51
N ASP A 33 -8.89 12.98 7.48
CA ASP A 33 -10.04 13.48 6.70
C ASP A 33 -11.23 12.51 6.84
N GLY A 34 -11.62 12.24 8.08
CA GLY A 34 -12.82 11.45 8.39
C GLY A 34 -12.74 9.99 7.94
N TYR A 35 -11.54 9.42 7.76
CA TYR A 35 -11.31 8.08 7.21
C TYR A 35 -11.80 7.92 5.76
N LYS A 36 -11.75 9.00 4.99
CA LYS A 36 -12.08 8.99 3.58
C LYS A 36 -11.07 8.17 2.78
N ILE A 37 -11.59 7.35 1.87
CA ILE A 37 -10.82 6.62 0.87
C ILE A 37 -10.47 7.60 -0.24
N ILE A 38 -9.19 7.68 -0.58
CA ILE A 38 -8.63 8.53 -1.63
C ILE A 38 -8.01 7.61 -2.68
N SER A 39 -8.55 7.62 -3.89
CA SER A 39 -7.96 6.95 -5.04
C SER A 39 -6.99 7.86 -5.77
N PHE A 40 -5.86 7.31 -6.20
CA PHE A 40 -4.87 7.98 -7.04
C PHE A 40 -4.96 7.54 -8.51
N MET A 41 -5.91 6.66 -8.83
CA MET A 41 -6.17 6.12 -10.16
C MET A 41 -7.62 6.43 -10.59
N PRO A 42 -7.98 6.21 -11.87
CA PRO A 42 -9.38 6.24 -12.27
C PRO A 42 -10.24 5.33 -11.38
N ASN A 43 -11.35 5.86 -10.85
CA ASN A 43 -12.18 5.22 -9.83
C ASN A 43 -13.07 4.07 -10.39
N TRP A 44 -12.46 3.06 -11.03
CA TRP A 44 -13.17 1.93 -11.63
C TRP A 44 -13.90 1.06 -10.60
N GLU A 45 -13.33 0.92 -9.41
CA GLU A 45 -13.93 0.17 -8.29
C GLU A 45 -15.02 0.99 -7.56
N GLY A 46 -15.16 2.27 -7.88
CA GLY A 46 -16.15 3.16 -7.26
C GLY A 46 -15.95 3.38 -5.75
N ILE A 47 -14.72 3.17 -5.24
CA ILE A 47 -14.37 3.28 -3.82
C ILE A 47 -13.96 4.70 -3.41
N ASP A 48 -13.53 5.52 -4.35
CA ASP A 48 -13.06 6.88 -4.05
C ASP A 48 -14.15 7.71 -3.37
N GLY A 49 -13.75 8.46 -2.36
CA GLY A 49 -14.64 9.30 -1.56
C GLY A 49 -15.55 8.56 -0.57
N ARG A 50 -15.57 7.22 -0.58
CA ARG A 50 -16.25 6.45 0.47
C ARG A 50 -15.51 6.60 1.79
N ILE A 51 -16.17 6.25 2.88
CA ILE A 51 -15.61 6.29 4.23
C ILE A 51 -15.34 4.86 4.68
N LEU A 52 -14.19 4.63 5.32
CA LEU A 52 -13.85 3.33 5.90
C LEU A 52 -14.95 2.87 6.87
N ASP A 53 -15.26 1.58 6.83
CA ASP A 53 -16.32 0.99 7.66
C ASP A 53 -16.10 1.35 9.14
N PRO A 54 -17.14 1.80 9.86
CA PRO A 54 -17.05 2.12 11.28
C PRO A 54 -16.41 1.00 12.12
N ILE A 55 -16.62 -0.28 11.77
CA ILE A 55 -16.07 -1.43 12.50
C ILE A 55 -14.55 -1.38 12.62
N CYS A 56 -13.88 -0.87 11.58
CA CYS A 56 -12.43 -0.75 11.49
C CYS A 56 -11.87 0.43 12.28
N ARG A 57 -12.70 1.42 12.67
CA ARG A 57 -12.28 2.70 13.27
C ARG A 57 -12.99 3.05 14.57
N HIS A 58 -13.74 2.11 15.15
CA HIS A 58 -14.41 2.33 16.43
C HIS A 58 -13.37 2.53 17.55
N PRO A 59 -13.38 3.67 18.28
CA PRO A 59 -12.38 3.96 19.31
C PRO A 59 -12.31 2.91 20.44
N ASN A 60 -13.43 2.25 20.71
CA ASN A 60 -13.56 1.24 21.75
C ASN A 60 -13.27 -0.19 21.24
N ASN A 61 -13.02 -0.37 19.95
CA ASN A 61 -12.65 -1.66 19.39
C ASN A 61 -11.13 -1.84 19.50
N PRO A 62 -10.62 -2.81 20.30
CA PRO A 62 -9.18 -3.06 20.39
C PRO A 62 -8.57 -3.51 19.06
N ASP A 63 -9.37 -4.09 18.17
CA ASP A 63 -8.96 -4.59 16.86
C ASP A 63 -9.13 -3.55 15.73
N ARG A 64 -9.43 -2.29 16.08
CA ARG A 64 -9.45 -1.20 15.10
C ARG A 64 -8.10 -1.04 14.44
N VAL A 65 -8.07 -0.64 13.18
CA VAL A 65 -6.81 -0.27 12.53
C VAL A 65 -6.21 0.97 13.22
N SER A 66 -4.90 0.99 13.34
CA SER A 66 -4.18 2.12 13.93
C SER A 66 -4.20 3.33 13.00
N ASP A 67 -4.58 4.49 13.55
CA ASP A 67 -4.57 5.76 12.82
C ASP A 67 -3.15 6.12 12.37
N ASP A 68 -2.13 5.74 13.16
CA ASP A 68 -0.73 5.99 12.80
C ASP A 68 -0.27 5.14 11.62
N VAL A 69 -0.74 3.89 11.54
CA VAL A 69 -0.47 3.00 10.40
C VAL A 69 -1.18 3.50 9.15
N LEU A 70 -2.46 3.87 9.27
CA LEU A 70 -3.20 4.47 8.15
C LEU A 70 -2.53 5.76 7.66
N ARG A 71 -2.11 6.63 8.57
CA ARG A 71 -1.44 7.89 8.23
C ARG A 71 -0.08 7.66 7.58
N TRP A 72 0.68 6.67 8.05
CA TRP A 72 1.92 6.26 7.42
C TRP A 72 1.68 5.77 5.99
N HIS A 73 0.72 4.85 5.80
CA HIS A 73 0.36 4.32 4.49
C HIS A 73 -0.13 5.43 3.56
N PHE A 74 -0.98 6.34 4.04
CA PHE A 74 -1.45 7.50 3.29
C PHE A 74 -0.30 8.38 2.80
N ARG A 75 0.68 8.68 3.65
CA ARG A 75 1.87 9.43 3.24
C ARG A 75 2.69 8.69 2.19
N GLN A 76 2.86 7.37 2.32
CA GLN A 76 3.52 6.56 1.29
C GLN A 76 2.76 6.61 -0.03
N SER A 77 1.43 6.49 0.00
CA SER A 77 0.63 6.57 -1.22
C SER A 77 0.68 7.94 -1.88
N VAL A 78 0.62 9.02 -1.10
CA VAL A 78 0.83 10.36 -1.63
C VAL A 78 2.21 10.50 -2.25
N LEU A 79 3.27 9.99 -1.60
CA LEU A 79 4.63 10.04 -2.15
C LEU A 79 4.76 9.21 -3.42
N ALA A 80 4.23 7.99 -3.45
CA ALA A 80 4.27 7.09 -4.60
C ALA A 80 3.57 7.71 -5.82
N ASN A 81 2.41 8.35 -5.62
CA ASN A 81 1.61 8.89 -6.73
C ASN A 81 1.97 10.33 -7.12
N ILE A 82 2.52 11.14 -6.19
CA ILE A 82 3.16 12.41 -6.57
C ILE A 82 4.47 12.14 -7.33
N ARG A 83 5.17 11.05 -6.98
CA ARG A 83 6.28 10.52 -7.77
C ARG A 83 5.79 10.01 -9.13
N ASP A 84 4.69 9.27 -9.22
CA ASP A 84 4.13 8.73 -10.48
C ASP A 84 3.67 9.81 -11.48
N ALA A 85 3.39 11.04 -11.03
CA ALA A 85 3.29 12.20 -11.92
C ALA A 85 4.63 12.55 -12.64
N GLY A 86 5.71 11.81 -12.36
CA GLY A 86 7.04 11.92 -12.97
C GLY A 86 7.92 10.64 -12.94
N GLU A 87 7.43 9.45 -12.54
CA GLU A 87 8.23 8.23 -12.30
C GLU A 87 7.51 6.96 -12.84
N PRO A 88 8.24 5.88 -13.20
CA PRO A 88 7.69 4.74 -13.93
C PRO A 88 7.04 3.66 -13.05
N VAL A 89 5.95 3.08 -13.56
CA VAL A 89 5.34 1.84 -13.05
C VAL A 89 6.29 0.65 -13.28
N PHE A 90 6.64 -0.09 -12.21
CA PHE A 90 7.53 -1.26 -12.32
C PHE A 90 6.77 -2.55 -12.65
N GLU A 91 7.28 -3.30 -13.61
CA GLU A 91 6.78 -4.63 -13.94
C GLU A 91 7.23 -5.64 -12.86
N THR A 92 6.26 -6.39 -12.32
CA THR A 92 6.47 -7.38 -11.24
C THR A 92 6.64 -8.81 -11.76
N TYR A 93 6.46 -9.04 -13.06
CA TYR A 93 6.61 -10.35 -13.67
C TYR A 93 8.03 -10.54 -14.20
N PHE A 94 8.79 -11.41 -13.55
CA PHE A 94 10.08 -11.86 -14.06
C PHE A 94 9.93 -13.22 -14.76
N PRO A 95 10.15 -13.32 -16.08
CA PRO A 95 10.12 -14.60 -16.75
C PRO A 95 11.18 -15.55 -16.17
N GLY A 96 10.84 -16.85 -16.07
CA GLY A 96 11.72 -17.87 -15.51
C GLY A 96 13.04 -17.98 -16.30
N GLY A 97 14.17 -17.91 -15.61
CA GLY A 97 15.51 -17.97 -16.21
C GLY A 97 16.22 -16.62 -16.31
N THR A 98 15.54 -15.52 -15.96
CA THR A 98 16.16 -14.18 -15.92
C THR A 98 16.89 -13.96 -14.60
N ASP A 99 18.11 -13.41 -14.64
CA ASP A 99 18.82 -12.98 -13.43
C ASP A 99 18.17 -11.72 -12.87
N MET A 100 17.28 -11.91 -11.91
CA MET A 100 16.50 -10.84 -11.30
C MET A 100 17.39 -9.76 -10.67
N MET A 101 18.54 -10.11 -10.08
CA MET A 101 19.44 -9.12 -9.47
C MET A 101 20.13 -8.27 -10.54
N ALA A 102 20.54 -8.88 -11.65
CA ALA A 102 21.10 -8.15 -12.78
C ALA A 102 20.05 -7.24 -13.44
N THR A 103 18.81 -7.69 -13.55
CA THR A 103 17.70 -6.89 -14.09
C THR A 103 17.39 -5.70 -13.17
N LEU A 104 17.21 -5.96 -11.87
CA LEU A 104 16.97 -4.94 -10.84
C LEU A 104 18.03 -3.83 -10.84
N ARG A 105 19.31 -4.20 -10.95
CA ARG A 105 20.43 -3.27 -10.90
C ARG A 105 20.47 -2.29 -12.07
N ASN A 106 19.99 -2.71 -13.24
CA ASN A 106 20.08 -1.94 -14.48
C ASN A 106 18.81 -1.13 -14.77
N GLU A 107 17.77 -1.26 -13.95
CA GLU A 107 16.54 -0.50 -14.11
C GLU A 107 16.62 0.91 -13.51
N PRO A 108 15.87 1.88 -14.08
CA PRO A 108 15.61 3.15 -13.43
C PRO A 108 15.03 2.91 -12.02
N TYR A 109 15.49 3.67 -11.01
CA TYR A 109 15.00 3.56 -9.62
C TYR A 109 15.22 2.17 -9.00
N SER A 110 16.33 1.55 -9.39
CA SER A 110 16.79 0.24 -8.93
C SER A 110 16.84 0.09 -7.41
N LYS A 111 17.07 1.18 -6.65
CA LYS A 111 17.08 1.13 -5.19
C LYS A 111 15.67 0.89 -4.63
N GLU A 112 14.71 1.69 -5.06
CA GLU A 112 13.32 1.63 -4.63
C GLU A 112 12.66 0.30 -5.05
N ARG A 113 12.92 -0.15 -6.28
CA ARG A 113 12.42 -1.43 -6.80
C ARG A 113 13.09 -2.63 -6.11
N PHE A 114 14.34 -2.51 -5.68
CA PHE A 114 15.04 -3.52 -4.88
C PHE A 114 14.50 -3.62 -3.44
N GLU A 115 14.20 -2.48 -2.80
CA GLU A 115 13.56 -2.45 -1.49
C GLU A 115 12.17 -3.09 -1.53
N MET A 116 11.35 -2.77 -2.55
CA MET A 116 10.04 -3.41 -2.78
C MET A 116 10.16 -4.94 -2.98
N GLU A 117 11.09 -5.40 -3.81
CA GLU A 117 11.27 -6.83 -4.10
C GLU A 117 11.77 -7.62 -2.88
N LEU A 118 12.62 -7.01 -2.04
CA LEU A 118 13.07 -7.59 -0.77
C LEU A 118 11.91 -7.77 0.21
N GLU A 119 11.03 -6.76 0.33
CA GLU A 119 9.87 -6.82 1.21
C GLU A 119 8.88 -7.92 0.78
N ALA A 120 8.68 -8.10 -0.53
CA ALA A 120 7.80 -9.15 -1.06
C ALA A 120 8.33 -10.58 -0.80
N ARG A 121 9.66 -10.78 -0.84
CA ARG A 121 10.27 -12.12 -0.77
C ARG A 121 10.71 -12.58 0.61
N LEU A 122 10.90 -11.65 1.56
CA LEU A 122 11.33 -11.96 2.92
C LEU A 122 10.16 -12.22 3.88
N ARG A 123 8.97 -12.45 3.35
CA ARG A 123 7.78 -12.92 4.09
C ARG A 123 7.74 -14.43 4.22
#